data_AF-A0A956CNY6-F1
#
_entry.id   AF-A0A956CNY6-F1
#
_cell.length_a   1.000
_cell.length_b   1.000
_cell.length_c   1.000
_cell.angle_alpha   90.00
_cell.angle_beta   90.00
_cell.angle_gamma   90.00
#
_symmetry.space_group_name_H-M   'P 1'
#
loop_
_entity.id
_entity.type
_entity.pdbx_description
1 polymer ?
#
loop_
_entity_poly.entity_id
_entity_poly.type
_entity_poly.pdbx_seq_one_letter_code
_entity_poly.pdbx_strand_id
1 'polypeptide(L)'
;MDAVESDLAARVERDPDDLEAFESLVAKLRADHEHLKLVTVLTGWTERSGHNHRKPSALAEAARLLRGPLENPAAAIELLERSIAEWPADTELASELTASLPRNPDANARLVRVYESRVKEIQRLGLSSEAAA
;
A
#
# COMPACT_ATOMS: atom_id res chain seq x y z
N MET A 1 15.70 -11.47 -15.60
CA MET A 1 14.64 -12.25 -14.94
C MET A 1 15.04 -13.70 -15.02
N ASP A 2 15.25 -14.36 -13.87
CA ASP A 2 15.54 -15.79 -13.86
C ASP A 2 14.25 -16.62 -14.06
N ALA A 3 14.40 -17.92 -14.32
CA ALA A 3 13.26 -18.78 -14.66
C ALA A 3 12.24 -18.90 -13.52
N VAL A 4 12.68 -18.76 -12.27
CA VAL A 4 11.81 -18.85 -11.08
C VAL A 4 11.00 -17.56 -10.91
N GLU A 5 11.63 -16.39 -11.04
CA GLU A 5 10.94 -15.09 -11.06
C GLU A 5 9.88 -15.05 -12.16
N SER A 6 10.21 -15.56 -13.36
CA SER A 6 9.29 -15.61 -14.50
C SER A 6 8.08 -16.50 -14.26
N ASP A 7 8.27 -17.68 -13.69
CA ASP A 7 7.19 -18.61 -13.39
C ASP A 7 6.24 -18.05 -12.32
N LEU A 8 6.82 -17.51 -11.24
CA LEU A 8 6.05 -16.87 -10.17
C LEU A 8 5.25 -15.66 -10.69
N ALA A 9 5.87 -14.79 -11.50
CA ALA A 9 5.18 -13.65 -12.11
C ALA A 9 4.00 -14.09 -12.99
N ALA A 10 4.20 -15.11 -13.84
CA ALA A 10 3.15 -15.65 -14.69
C ALA A 10 1.99 -16.27 -13.89
N ARG A 11 2.28 -16.92 -12.76
CA ARG A 11 1.25 -17.43 -11.85
C ARG A 11 0.41 -16.31 -11.26
N VAL A 12 1.04 -15.27 -10.71
CA VAL A 12 0.36 -14.09 -10.11
C VAL A 12 -0.42 -13.30 -11.15
N GLU A 13 0.05 -13.25 -12.40
CA GLU A 13 -0.68 -12.59 -13.49
C GLU A 13 -1.95 -13.35 -13.88
N ARG A 14 -1.86 -14.67 -13.98
CA ARG A 14 -2.98 -15.55 -14.34
C ARG A 14 -4.00 -15.70 -13.22
N ASP A 15 -3.52 -15.79 -11.99
CA ASP A 15 -4.34 -15.94 -10.78
C ASP A 15 -3.84 -14.95 -9.71
N PRO A 16 -4.42 -13.73 -9.65
CA PRO A 16 -4.07 -12.75 -8.63
C PRO A 16 -4.35 -13.19 -7.19
N ASP A 17 -5.13 -14.24 -6.97
CA ASP A 17 -5.42 -14.76 -5.62
C ASP A 17 -4.52 -15.95 -5.24
N ASP A 18 -3.56 -16.34 -6.10
CA ASP A 18 -2.46 -17.26 -5.78
C ASP A 18 -1.46 -16.58 -4.81
N LEU A 19 -1.86 -16.53 -3.53
CA LEU A 19 -1.10 -15.87 -2.47
C LEU A 19 0.28 -16.48 -2.26
N GLU A 20 0.42 -17.78 -2.49
CA GLU A 20 1.72 -18.47 -2.36
C GLU A 20 2.70 -17.99 -3.44
N ALA A 21 2.25 -17.89 -4.70
CA ALA A 21 3.07 -17.36 -5.77
C ALA A 21 3.42 -15.88 -5.54
N PHE A 22 2.46 -15.09 -5.07
CA PHE A 22 2.66 -13.68 -4.75
C PHE A 22 3.69 -13.48 -3.64
N GLU A 23 3.54 -14.18 -2.50
CA GLU A 23 4.47 -14.09 -1.37
C GLU A 23 5.88 -14.54 -1.77
N SER A 24 5.99 -15.62 -2.55
CA SER A 24 7.27 -16.11 -3.06
C SER A 24 7.95 -15.11 -3.98
N LEU A 25 7.18 -14.46 -4.88
CA LEU A 25 7.70 -13.42 -5.78
C LEU A 25 8.17 -12.20 -4.99
N VAL A 26 7.35 -11.73 -4.03
CA VAL A 26 7.70 -10.60 -3.16
C VAL A 26 8.96 -10.88 -2.35
N ALA A 27 9.06 -12.07 -1.73
CA ALA A 27 10.23 -12.46 -0.94
C ALA A 27 11.50 -12.48 -1.80
N LYS A 28 11.42 -13.01 -3.03
CA LYS A 28 12.53 -13.02 -3.97
C LYS A 28 12.95 -11.61 -4.38
N LEU A 29 12.02 -10.78 -4.86
CA LEU A 29 12.34 -9.40 -5.28
C LEU A 29 12.91 -8.57 -4.14
N ARG A 30 12.47 -8.81 -2.91
CA ARG A 30 13.02 -8.19 -1.70
C ARG A 30 14.46 -8.64 -1.44
N ALA A 31 14.74 -9.94 -1.54
CA ALA A 31 16.08 -10.50 -1.38
C ALA A 31 17.07 -9.99 -2.44
N ASP A 32 16.58 -9.81 -3.67
CA ASP A 32 17.38 -9.31 -4.80
C ASP A 32 17.49 -7.77 -4.83
N HIS A 33 16.87 -7.06 -3.86
CA HIS A 33 16.80 -5.60 -3.79
C HIS A 33 16.21 -4.93 -5.06
N GLU A 34 15.33 -5.64 -5.76
CA GLU A 34 14.65 -5.19 -6.99
C GLU A 34 13.47 -4.27 -6.65
N HIS A 35 13.74 -3.14 -5.98
CA HIS A 35 12.74 -2.27 -5.36
C HIS A 35 11.66 -1.75 -6.34
N LEU A 36 12.07 -1.34 -7.54
CA LEU A 36 11.11 -0.83 -8.54
C LEU A 36 10.17 -1.94 -9.02
N LYS A 37 10.69 -3.15 -9.27
CA LYS A 37 9.85 -4.30 -9.63
C LYS A 37 8.93 -4.69 -8.49
N LEU A 38 9.44 -4.68 -7.26
CA LEU A 38 8.64 -4.98 -6.08
C LEU A 38 7.47 -4.00 -5.94
N VAL A 39 7.69 -2.69 -6.13
CA VAL A 39 6.60 -1.70 -6.16
C VAL A 39 5.56 -2.05 -7.24
N THR A 40 5.99 -2.33 -8.47
CA THR A 40 5.10 -2.70 -9.58
C THR A 40 4.28 -3.96 -9.29
N VAL A 41 4.90 -4.97 -8.67
CA VAL A 41 4.22 -6.22 -8.29
C VAL A 41 3.19 -5.96 -7.19
N LEU A 42 3.56 -5.23 -6.12
CA LEU A 42 2.67 -4.92 -5.01
C LEU A 42 1.45 -4.11 -5.48
N THR A 43 1.66 -3.02 -6.22
CA THR A 43 0.56 -2.17 -6.70
C THR A 43 -0.29 -2.90 -7.73
N GLY A 44 0.33 -3.56 -8.73
CA GLY A 44 -0.41 -4.30 -9.75
C GLY A 44 -1.23 -5.46 -9.17
N TRP A 45 -0.69 -6.16 -8.17
CA TRP A 45 -1.45 -7.20 -7.45
C TRP A 45 -2.65 -6.62 -6.70
N THR A 46 -2.49 -5.48 -6.02
CA THR A 46 -3.61 -4.83 -5.30
C THR A 46 -4.73 -4.37 -6.23
N GLU A 47 -4.43 -4.01 -7.48
CA GLU A 47 -5.43 -3.59 -8.47
C GLU A 47 -6.21 -4.77 -9.05
N ARG A 48 -5.59 -5.94 -9.17
CA ARG A 48 -6.19 -7.13 -9.81
C ARG A 48 -6.83 -8.12 -8.85
N SER A 49 -6.34 -8.22 -7.61
CA SER A 49 -6.86 -9.18 -6.63
C SER A 49 -8.25 -8.78 -6.12
N GLY A 50 -9.00 -9.75 -5.60
CA GLY A 50 -10.31 -9.50 -4.99
C GLY A 50 -10.25 -8.63 -3.73
N HIS A 51 -11.36 -8.53 -2.98
CA HIS A 51 -11.33 -7.89 -1.66
C HIS A 51 -10.45 -8.71 -0.71
N ASN A 52 -9.25 -8.19 -0.41
CA ASN A 52 -8.26 -8.88 0.40
C ASN A 52 -7.73 -7.93 1.49
N HIS A 53 -7.79 -8.39 2.74
CA HIS A 53 -7.33 -7.64 3.92
C HIS A 53 -5.83 -7.31 3.91
N ARG A 54 -5.04 -7.94 3.03
CA ARG A 54 -3.60 -7.71 2.89
C ARG A 54 -3.25 -6.57 1.92
N LYS A 55 -4.22 -6.05 1.15
CA LYS A 55 -3.97 -4.94 0.23
C LYS A 55 -3.40 -3.69 0.90
N PRO A 56 -3.92 -3.22 2.06
CA PRO A 56 -3.37 -2.05 2.74
C PRO A 56 -1.88 -2.21 3.08
N SER A 57 -1.47 -3.35 3.64
CA SER A 57 -0.07 -3.60 3.99
C SER A 57 0.85 -3.69 2.76
N ALA A 58 0.37 -4.26 1.64
CA ALA A 58 1.12 -4.26 0.38
C ALA A 58 1.33 -2.83 -0.17
N LEU A 59 0.32 -1.97 -0.08
CA LEU A 59 0.39 -0.57 -0.48
C LEU A 59 1.29 0.26 0.45
N ALA A 60 1.24 0.00 1.76
CA ALA A 60 2.15 0.59 2.74
C ALA A 60 3.62 0.20 2.46
N GLU A 61 3.89 -1.07 2.13
CA GLU A 61 5.23 -1.50 1.69
C GLU A 61 5.66 -0.79 0.40
N ALA A 62 4.81 -0.74 -0.62
CA ALA A 62 5.11 -0.03 -1.87
C ALA A 62 5.43 1.45 -1.62
N ALA A 63 4.68 2.13 -0.75
CA ALA A 63 4.94 3.51 -0.37
C ALA A 63 6.28 3.69 0.38
N ARG A 64 6.65 2.77 1.27
CA ARG A 64 7.96 2.77 1.95
C ARG A 64 9.11 2.64 0.95
N LEU A 65 8.97 1.77 -0.04
CA LEU A 65 9.95 1.57 -1.11
C LEU A 65 10.10 2.82 -1.98
N LEU A 66 8.98 3.45 -2.34
CA LEU A 66 8.95 4.72 -3.08
C LEU A 66 9.64 5.84 -2.29
N ARG A 67 9.31 6.01 -1.01
CA ARG A 67 9.88 7.07 -0.16
C ARG A 67 11.38 6.89 0.10
N GLY A 68 11.80 5.67 0.44
CA GLY A 68 13.16 5.37 0.86
C GLY A 68 14.07 5.03 -0.32
N PRO A 69 14.23 3.73 -0.66
CA PRO A 69 15.20 3.28 -1.67
C PRO A 69 15.06 3.93 -3.06
N LEU A 70 13.85 4.29 -3.48
CA LEU A 70 13.60 4.90 -4.80
C LEU A 70 13.57 6.43 -4.78
N GLU A 71 13.73 7.05 -3.60
CA GLU A 71 13.79 8.50 -3.39
C GLU A 71 12.67 9.30 -4.09
N ASN A 72 11.47 8.70 -4.18
CA ASN A 72 10.27 9.28 -4.77
C ASN A 72 9.16 9.47 -3.73
N PRO A 73 9.33 10.41 -2.79
CA PRO A 73 8.34 10.67 -1.74
C PRO A 73 7.02 11.22 -2.30
N ALA A 74 7.04 11.91 -3.44
CA ALA A 74 5.83 12.42 -4.08
C ALA A 74 4.88 11.29 -4.49
N ALA A 75 5.41 10.27 -5.20
CA ALA A 75 4.64 9.10 -5.57
C ALA A 75 4.18 8.28 -4.36
N ALA A 76 5.00 8.18 -3.31
CA ALA A 76 4.62 7.52 -2.07
C ALA A 76 3.40 8.19 -1.41
N ILE A 77 3.40 9.53 -1.33
CA ILE A 77 2.31 10.30 -0.75
C ILE A 77 1.02 10.12 -1.57
N GLU A 78 1.09 10.24 -2.90
CA GLU A 78 -0.08 10.06 -3.78
C GLU A 78 -0.68 8.66 -3.66
N LEU A 79 0.17 7.62 -3.59
CA LEU A 79 -0.26 6.25 -3.38
C LEU A 79 -1.00 6.09 -2.04
N LEU A 80 -0.44 6.63 -0.95
CA LEU A 80 -1.02 6.54 0.38
C LEU A 80 -2.35 7.29 0.50
N GLU A 81 -2.47 8.48 -0.10
CA GLU A 81 -3.73 9.24 -0.08
C GLU A 81 -4.86 8.50 -0.80
N ARG A 82 -4.57 7.93 -1.98
CA ARG A 82 -5.53 7.07 -2.70
C ARG A 82 -5.91 5.84 -1.87
N SER A 83 -4.92 5.20 -1.26
CA SER A 83 -5.13 4.00 -0.46
C SER A 83 -5.97 4.29 0.78
N ILE A 84 -5.77 5.41 1.47
CA ILE A 84 -6.58 5.79 2.64
C ILE A 84 -8.03 6.07 2.25
N ALA A 85 -8.28 6.60 1.05
CA ALA A 85 -9.65 6.80 0.58
C ALA A 85 -10.40 5.47 0.36
N GLU A 86 -9.69 4.43 -0.09
CA GLU A 86 -10.27 3.10 -0.32
C GLU A 86 -10.33 2.24 0.97
N TRP A 87 -9.32 2.34 1.83
CA TRP A 87 -9.24 1.63 3.12
C TRP A 87 -9.15 2.62 4.30
N PRO A 88 -10.23 3.38 4.57
CA PRO A 88 -10.21 4.45 5.55
C PRO A 88 -10.04 3.94 6.99
N ALA A 89 -10.40 2.70 7.29
CA ALA A 89 -10.19 2.11 8.63
C ALA A 89 -8.74 1.68 8.90
N ASP A 90 -7.92 1.51 7.87
CA ASP A 90 -6.54 1.04 8.04
C ASP A 90 -5.68 2.13 8.71
N THR A 91 -4.92 1.74 9.73
CA THR A 91 -4.07 2.65 10.51
C THR A 91 -2.62 2.65 10.04
N GLU A 92 -2.16 1.59 9.37
CA GLU A 92 -0.80 1.50 8.81
C GLU A 92 -0.64 2.52 7.68
N LEU A 93 -1.60 2.58 6.76
CA LEU A 93 -1.63 3.57 5.67
C LEU A 93 -1.61 5.00 6.20
N ALA A 94 -2.44 5.28 7.23
CA ALA A 94 -2.49 6.58 7.88
C ALA A 94 -1.15 6.95 8.54
N SER A 95 -0.50 5.99 9.21
CA SER A 95 0.80 6.19 9.84
C SER A 95 1.89 6.46 8.81
N GLU A 96 1.93 5.68 7.71
CA GLU A 96 2.92 5.86 6.65
C GLU A 96 2.75 7.20 5.92
N LEU A 97 1.52 7.71 5.76
CA LEU A 97 1.30 9.04 5.16
C LEU A 97 1.91 10.14 6.04
N THR A 98 1.68 10.09 7.35
CA THR A 98 2.28 11.03 8.31
C THR A 98 3.80 10.96 8.28
N ALA A 99 4.37 9.76 8.18
CA ALA A 99 5.82 9.59 8.10
C ALA A 99 6.41 10.06 6.75
N SER A 100 5.62 10.07 5.69
CA SER A 100 6.07 10.48 4.33
C SER A 100 6.03 11.98 4.09
N LEU A 101 5.26 12.72 4.89
CA LEU A 101 5.08 14.15 4.70
C LEU A 101 6.15 14.96 5.47
N PRO A 102 6.69 16.04 4.86
CA PRO A 102 7.63 16.92 5.55
C PRO A 102 6.93 17.67 6.70
N ARG A 103 7.67 18.03 7.74
CA ARG A 103 7.12 18.81 8.87
C ARG A 103 7.07 20.29 8.53
N ASN A 104 6.05 20.72 7.81
CA ASN A 104 5.80 22.12 7.49
C ASN A 104 4.28 22.44 7.48
N PRO A 105 3.90 23.73 7.48
CA PRO A 105 2.49 24.12 7.52
C PRO A 105 1.64 23.55 6.37
N ASP A 106 2.17 23.50 5.15
CA ASP A 106 1.43 23.03 3.97
C ASP A 106 1.14 21.53 4.04
N ALA A 107 2.12 20.75 4.48
CA ALA A 107 1.99 19.32 4.70
C ALA A 107 1.03 19.00 5.86
N ASN A 108 1.05 19.80 6.93
CA ASN A 108 0.08 19.68 8.02
C ASN A 108 -1.34 19.97 7.52
N ALA A 109 -1.53 21.01 6.71
CA ALA A 109 -2.84 21.31 6.11
C ALA A 109 -3.33 20.20 5.17
N ARG A 110 -2.41 19.54 4.45
CA ARG A 110 -2.70 18.34 3.66
C ARG A 110 -3.15 17.17 4.54
N LEU A 111 -2.42 16.86 5.61
CA LEU A 111 -2.79 15.80 6.58
C LEU A 111 -4.17 16.02 7.17
N VAL A 112 -4.48 17.24 7.60
CA VAL A 112 -5.80 17.58 8.15
C VAL A 112 -6.91 17.24 7.15
N ARG A 113 -6.78 17.66 5.89
CA ARG A 113 -7.80 17.37 4.85
C ARG A 113 -7.99 15.87 4.60
N VAL A 114 -6.90 15.10 4.58
CA VAL A 114 -6.95 13.65 4.38
C VAL A 114 -7.64 12.99 5.58
N TYR A 115 -7.26 13.35 6.82
CA TYR A 115 -7.86 12.76 8.02
C TYR A 115 -9.31 13.16 8.25
N GLU A 116 -9.70 14.39 7.93
CA GLU A 116 -11.12 14.80 7.96
C GLU A 116 -11.96 13.95 6.99
N SER A 117 -11.44 13.72 5.78
CA SER A 117 -12.12 12.88 4.77
C SER A 117 -12.21 11.44 5.25
N ARG A 118 -11.12 10.89 5.79
CA ARG A 118 -11.05 9.55 6.38
C ARG A 118 -12.07 9.36 7.50
N VAL A 119 -12.18 10.30 8.44
CA VAL A 119 -13.12 10.23 9.56
C VAL A 119 -14.57 10.24 9.07
N LYS A 120 -14.91 11.14 8.14
CA LYS A 120 -16.26 11.19 7.54
C LYS A 120 -16.62 9.86 6.88
N GLU A 121 -15.65 9.24 6.20
CA GLU A 121 -15.84 7.98 5.52
C GLU A 121 -16.03 6.80 6.50
N ILE A 122 -15.21 6.71 7.56
CA ILE A 122 -15.39 5.73 8.63
C ILE A 122 -16.80 5.85 9.24
N GLN A 123 -17.24 7.07 9.52
CA GLN A 123 -18.58 7.34 10.06
C GLN A 123 -19.69 6.92 9.08
N ARG A 124 -19.54 7.24 7.80
CA ARG A 124 -20.48 6.86 6.73
C ARG A 124 -20.62 5.34 6.61
N LEU A 125 -19.52 4.62 6.75
CA LEU A 125 -19.48 3.16 6.67
C LEU A 125 -19.95 2.47 7.97
N GLY A 126 -20.27 3.23 9.03
CA GLY A 126 -20.66 2.67 10.32
C GLY A 126 -19.53 1.91 11.01
N LEU A 127 -18.27 2.15 10.64
CA LEU A 127 -17.08 1.49 11.21
C LEU A 127 -16.70 2.06 12.59
N SER A 128 -17.68 2.64 13.30
CA SER A 128 -17.53 3.26 14.61
C SER A 128 -17.52 2.19 15.72
N SER A 129 -16.31 1.81 16.16
CA SER A 129 -15.99 1.20 17.47
C SER A 129 -17.12 0.44 18.19
N GLU A 130 -17.35 -0.82 17.82
CA GLU A 130 -17.90 -1.83 18.75
C GLU A 130 -16.79 -2.54 19.56
N ALA A 131 -15.54 -2.06 19.55
CA ALA A 131 -14.42 -2.67 20.27
C ALA A 131 -14.09 -1.97 21.61
N ALA A 132 -15.11 -1.67 22.40
CA ALA A 132 -14.96 -1.27 23.80
C ALA A 132 -16.05 -1.92 24.66
N ALA A 133 -15.96 -3.25 24.82
CA ALA A 133 -16.65 -4.01 25.86
C ALA A 133 -15.76 -5.18 26.31
#